data_AF-A0A1Z4KJY5-F1
#
_entry.id   AF-A0A1Z4KJY5-F1
#
_cell.length_a   1.000
_cell.length_b   1.000
_cell.length_c   1.000
_cell.angle_alpha   90.00
_cell.angle_beta   90.00
_cell.angle_gamma   90.00
#
_symmetry.space_group_name_H-M   'P 1'
#
loop_
_entity.id
_entity.type
_entity.pdbx_description
1 polymer ?
#
loop_
_entity_poly.entity_id
_entity_poly.type
_entity_poly.pdbx_seq_one_letter_code
_entity_poly.pdbx_strand_id
1 'polypeptide(L)' 'MDEFRTYSELIEDLPNLSIPGLVLAKKIEQEVETLQVFRLFSSGYVWQPYEGEVYNPLMVSPDLKNKLDELLAAS' A
#
# COMPACT_ATOMS: atom_id res chain seq x y z
N MET A 1 22.50 -15.66 -11.23
CA MET A 1 21.29 -15.55 -12.05
C MET A 1 20.24 -14.93 -11.15
N ASP A 2 19.62 -13.83 -11.57
CA ASP A 2 18.45 -13.30 -10.86
C ASP A 2 17.30 -14.26 -11.13
N GLU A 3 17.03 -15.13 -10.16
CA GLU A 3 15.85 -15.97 -10.17
C GLU A 3 14.66 -15.08 -9.80
N PHE A 4 13.98 -14.58 -10.83
CA PHE A 4 12.66 -13.97 -10.65
C PHE A 4 11.72 -15.05 -10.13
N ARG A 5 11.12 -14.79 -8.97
CA ARG A 5 10.10 -15.67 -8.42
C ARG A 5 8.90 -15.73 -9.36
N THR A 6 8.41 -16.93 -9.58
CA THR A 6 7.14 -17.15 -10.25
C THR A 6 5.96 -16.76 -9.35
N TYR A 7 4.80 -16.50 -9.96
CA TYR A 7 3.60 -16.13 -9.20
C TYR A 7 3.19 -17.20 -8.17
N SER A 8 3.39 -18.48 -8.49
CA SER A 8 3.06 -19.58 -7.58
C SER A 8 3.94 -19.56 -6.33
N GLU A 9 5.26 -19.36 -6.50
CA GLU A 9 6.22 -19.25 -5.38
C GLU A 9 5.90 -18.04 -4.49
N LEU A 10 5.42 -16.93 -5.08
CA LEU A 10 5.01 -15.75 -4.31
C LEU A 10 3.77 -16.01 -3.45
N ILE A 11 2.82 -16.80 -3.95
CA ILE A 11 1.59 -17.16 -3.22
C ILE A 11 1.90 -18.08 -2.04
N GLU A 12 2.80 -19.07 -2.23
CA GLU A 12 3.23 -19.98 -1.17
C GLU A 12 3.96 -19.25 -0.03
N ASP A 13 4.78 -18.24 -0.36
CA ASP A 13 5.50 -17.45 0.63
C ASP A 13 4.66 -16.32 1.24
N LEU A 14 3.50 -16.00 0.67
CA LEU A 14 2.68 -14.84 1.04
C LEU A 14 2.35 -14.75 2.55
N PRO A 15 2.07 -15.85 3.29
CA PRO A 15 1.87 -15.81 4.74
C PRO A 15 3.08 -15.25 5.53
N ASN A 16 4.28 -15.39 4.98
CA ASN A 16 5.54 -14.94 5.57
C ASN A 16 6.08 -13.67 4.88
N LEU A 17 5.42 -13.22 3.81
CA LEU A 17 5.90 -12.17 2.94
C LEU A 17 5.40 -10.81 3.44
N SER A 18 6.25 -10.10 4.17
CA SER A 18 5.98 -8.70 4.52
C SER A 18 6.58 -7.78 3.45
N ILE A 19 5.78 -7.40 2.46
CA ILE A 19 6.15 -6.41 1.44
C ILE A 19 5.31 -5.16 1.67
N PRO A 20 5.87 -4.14 2.36
CA PRO A 20 5.24 -2.83 2.47
C PRO A 20 4.82 -2.30 1.09
N GLY A 21 3.57 -1.85 0.97
CA GLY A 21 3.00 -1.34 -0.27
C GLY A 21 2.40 -2.36 -1.21
N LEU A 22 2.48 -3.66 -0.89
CA LEU A 22 1.90 -4.69 -1.73
C LEU A 22 0.38 -4.54 -1.80
N VAL A 23 -0.16 -4.45 -3.00
CA VAL A 23 -1.61 -4.41 -3.27
C VAL A 23 -2.04 -5.75 -3.87
N LEU A 24 -3.09 -6.34 -3.32
CA LEU A 24 -3.65 -7.61 -3.74
C LEU A 24 -5.13 -7.46 -4.08
N ALA A 25 -5.60 -8.26 -5.04
CA ALA A 25 -7.02 -8.43 -5.24
C ALA A 25 -7.62 -9.21 -4.05
N LYS A 26 -8.81 -8.82 -3.59
CA LYS A 26 -9.50 -9.45 -2.44
C LYS A 26 -9.73 -10.96 -2.61
N LYS A 27 -9.79 -11.44 -3.86
CA LYS A 27 -9.88 -12.87 -4.17
C LYS A 27 -8.65 -13.66 -3.71
N ILE A 28 -7.45 -13.05 -3.84
CA ILE A 28 -6.18 -13.66 -3.45
C ILE A 28 -6.01 -13.64 -1.92
N GLU A 29 -6.52 -12.60 -1.25
CA GLU A 29 -6.55 -12.54 0.23
C GLU A 29 -7.29 -13.76 0.83
N GLN A 30 -8.40 -14.16 0.22
CA GLN A 30 -9.20 -15.31 0.67
C GLN A 30 -8.47 -16.65 0.48
N GLU A 31 -7.62 -16.76 -0.54
CA GLU A 31 -6.85 -17.98 -0.83
C GLU A 31 -5.66 -18.16 0.12
N VAL A 32 -5.21 -17.09 0.78
CA VAL A 32 -3.98 -17.09 1.58
C VAL A 32 -4.25 -17.11 3.10
N GLU A 33 -5.52 -17.04 3.52
CA GLU A 33 -6.03 -17.24 4.90
C GLU A 33 -5.36 -16.47 6.07
N THR A 34 -4.31 -15.66 5.88
CA THR A 34 -3.40 -15.40 7.03
C THR A 34 -2.87 -13.99 7.24
N LEU A 35 -3.31 -12.95 6.53
CA LEU A 35 -2.59 -11.67 6.63
C LEU A 35 -3.44 -10.56 7.27
N GLN A 36 -3.51 -10.58 8.61
CA GLN A 36 -4.05 -9.47 9.45
C GLN A 36 -3.43 -8.10 9.16
N VAL A 37 -2.35 -8.07 8.36
CA VAL A 37 -1.58 -6.89 7.98
C VAL A 37 -2.23 -6.12 6.83
N PHE A 38 -3.10 -6.74 6.03
CA PHE A 38 -3.74 -6.07 4.89
C PHE A 38 -4.92 -5.20 5.33
N ARG A 39 -5.03 -4.01 4.74
CA ARG A 39 -6.15 -3.07 4.92
C ARG A 39 -6.89 -2.88 3.61
N LEU A 40 -8.09 -2.31 3.66
CA LEU A 40 -8.81 -1.92 2.44
C LEU A 40 -8.02 -0.84 1.70
N PHE A 41 -7.76 -1.06 0.41
CA PHE A 41 -7.15 -0.07 -0.48
C PHE A 41 -8.21 0.61 -1.33
N SER A 42 -9.01 -0.19 -2.05
CA SER A 42 -10.10 0.27 -2.90
C SER A 42 -11.12 -0.86 -3.09
N SER A 43 -12.21 -0.61 -3.81
CA SER A 43 -13.24 -1.64 -4.05
C SER A 43 -12.64 -2.87 -4.73
N GLY A 44 -12.55 -3.99 -4.00
CA GLY A 44 -12.01 -5.25 -4.50
C GLY A 44 -10.50 -5.43 -4.30
N TYR A 45 -9.81 -4.49 -3.67
CA TYR A 45 -8.37 -4.55 -3.43
C TYR A 45 -8.03 -4.26 -1.96
N VAL A 46 -7.04 -5.00 -1.47
CA VAL A 46 -6.44 -4.81 -0.15
C VAL A 46 -4.95 -4.55 -0.30
N TRP A 47 -4.33 -3.93 0.69
CA TRP A 47 -2.91 -3.60 0.64
C TRP A 47 -2.24 -3.67 2.00
N GLN A 48 -0.93 -3.92 2.01
CA GLN A 48 -0.09 -3.82 3.20
C GLN A 48 0.45 -2.38 3.31
N PRO A 49 0.07 -1.59 4.32
CA PRO A 49 0.59 -0.23 4.49
C PRO A 49 2.11 -0.21 4.77
N TYR A 50 2.77 0.90 4.45
CA TYR A 50 4.16 1.11 4.89
C TYR A 50 4.21 1.58 6.37
N GLU A 51 5.33 1.31 7.04
CA GLU A 51 5.57 1.87 8.37
C GLU A 51 5.80 3.39 8.24
N GLY A 52 5.00 4.20 8.97
CA GLY A 52 5.06 5.67 8.90
C GLY A 52 4.26 6.31 7.76
N GLU A 53 3.41 5.55 7.08
CA GLU A 53 2.65 6.05 5.94
C GLU A 53 1.62 7.13 6.31
N VAL A 54 1.68 8.27 5.63
CA VAL A 54 0.68 9.33 5.73
C VAL A 54 0.02 9.54 4.38
N TYR A 55 -1.21 9.03 4.24
CA TYR A 55 -2.00 9.13 3.00
C TYR A 55 -2.63 10.52 2.74
N ASN A 56 -2.27 11.51 3.54
CA ASN A 56 -2.65 12.91 3.35
C ASN A 56 -1.47 13.83 3.67
N PRO A 57 -0.55 14.04 2.69
CA PRO A 57 0.63 14.87 2.89
C PRO A 57 0.30 16.28 3.37
N LEU A 58 -0.85 16.82 2.95
CA LEU A 58 -1.32 18.15 3.35
C LEU A 58 -1.74 18.23 4.83
N MET A 59 -2.05 17.09 5.47
CA MET A 59 -2.38 17.05 6.90
C MET A 59 -1.14 16.96 7.80
N VAL A 60 -0.01 16.49 7.28
CA VAL A 60 1.21 16.24 8.07
C VAL A 60 2.38 17.12 7.70
N SER A 61 2.35 17.76 6.54
CA SER A 61 3.36 18.71 6.12
C SER A 61 2.74 20.11 6.04
N PRO A 62 2.97 20.95 7.06
CA PRO A 62 2.60 22.36 7.02
C PRO A 62 3.20 23.07 5.81
N ASP A 63 4.41 22.71 5.41
CA ASP A 63 5.09 23.30 4.24
C ASP A 63 4.34 23.02 2.93
N LEU A 64 3.88 21.78 2.71
CA LEU A 64 3.06 21.44 1.55
C LEU A 64 1.72 22.15 1.56
N LYS A 65 1.10 22.27 2.73
CA LYS A 65 -0.18 23.00 2.88
C LYS A 65 -0.01 24.49 2.56
N ASN A 66 1.02 25.13 3.11
CA ASN A 66 1.34 26.53 2.85
C ASN A 66 1.58 26.79 1.35
N LYS A 67 2.33 25.90 0.67
CA LYS A 67 2.54 26.01 -0.78
C LYS A 67 1.26 25.88 -1.60
N LEU A 68 0.33 25.01 -1.19
CA LEU A 68 -0.98 24.91 -1.85
C LEU A 68 -1.80 26.19 -1.67
N ASP A 69 -1.82 26.74 -0.45
CA ASP A 69 -2.52 27.99 -0.15
C ASP A 69 -1.97 29.17 -0.96
N GLU A 70 -0.64 29.25 -1.13
CA GLU A 70 0.02 30.24 -2.00
C GLU A 70 -0.40 30.12 -3.47
N LEU A 71 -0.48 28.89 -4.01
CA LEU A 71 -0.91 28.66 -5.39
C LEU A 71 -2.38 29.06 -5.60
N LEU A 72 -3.25 28.78 -4.63
CA LEU A 72 -4.66 29.14 -4.69
C LEU A 72 -4.89 30.65 -4.56
N ALA A 73 -4.05 31.35 -3.78
CA ALA A 73 -4.13 32.80 -3.63
C ALA A 73 -3.62 33.57 -4.87
N ALA A 74 -2.84 32.93 -5.73
CA ALA A 74 -2.31 33.50 -6.96
C ALA A 74 -3.24 33.34 -8.19
N SER A 75 -4.42 32.73 -8.03
CA SER A 75 -5.42 32.50 -9.08
C SER A 75 -6.58 33.48 -8.98
#